data_AF-A0A7Y8PPM9-F1
#
_entry.id   AF-A0A7Y8PPM9-F1
#
_cell.length_a   1.000
_cell.length_b   1.000
_cell.length_c   1.000
_cell.angle_alpha   90.00
_cell.angle_beta   90.00
_cell.angle_gamma   90.00
#
_symmetry.space_group_name_H-M   'P 1'
#
loop_
_entity.id
_entity.type
_entity.pdbx_description
1 polymer ?
#
loop_
_entity_poly.entity_id
_entity_poly.type
_entity_poly.pdbx_seq_one_letter_code
_entity_poly.pdbx_strand_id
1 'polypeptide(L)'
;MSALFLHCEFSHFDNGTIHTLSYNKDELFAVKQGFIHAVGTELSDENYDAATDKIEAANSIEELKKLEINYNSRFYRRVIRLRSIQHITEQEYNCLMKANENTEGWAY
;
A
#
# COMPACT_ATOMS: atom_id res chain seq x y z
N MET A 1 18.64 -20.26 -2.07
CA MET A 1 17.99 -19.33 -1.12
C MET A 1 16.81 -18.71 -1.85
N SER A 2 15.59 -18.87 -1.35
CA SER A 2 14.43 -18.16 -1.89
C SER A 2 14.60 -16.67 -1.62
N ALA A 3 14.33 -15.83 -2.62
CA ALA A 3 14.32 -14.38 -2.43
C ALA A 3 13.18 -13.99 -1.48
N LEU A 4 13.50 -13.18 -0.47
CA LEU A 4 12.51 -12.55 0.40
C LEU A 4 12.15 -11.19 -0.20
N PHE A 5 10.86 -10.94 -0.32
CA PHE A 5 10.27 -9.70 -0.80
C PHE A 5 9.56 -9.00 0.36
N LEU A 6 9.45 -7.67 0.25
CA LEU A 6 8.65 -6.88 1.18
C LEU A 6 7.25 -6.69 0.59
N HIS A 7 6.28 -7.31 1.23
CA HIS A 7 4.86 -7.13 0.95
C HIS A 7 4.27 -6.08 1.87
N CYS A 8 3.56 -5.13 1.30
CA CYS A 8 2.83 -4.11 2.06
C CYS A 8 1.35 -4.15 1.68
N GLU A 9 0.51 -3.96 2.69
CA GLU A 9 -0.93 -3.83 2.53
C GLU A 9 -1.34 -2.41 2.90
N PHE A 10 -2.09 -1.75 2.02
CA PHE A 10 -2.65 -0.43 2.27
C PHE A 10 -4.17 -0.55 2.35
N SER A 11 -4.74 -0.12 3.47
CA SER A 11 -6.19 -0.01 3.58
C SER A 11 -6.67 1.15 2.74
N HIS A 12 -7.60 0.84 1.84
CA HIS A 12 -8.26 1.77 0.95
C HIS A 12 -9.78 1.71 1.20
N PHE A 13 -10.40 2.84 1.53
CA PHE A 13 -11.81 2.84 1.95
C PHE A 13 -12.77 2.32 0.87
N ASP A 14 -12.52 2.64 -0.40
CA ASP A 14 -13.42 2.26 -1.52
C ASP A 14 -12.92 1.09 -2.39
N ASN A 15 -11.63 0.74 -2.29
CA ASN A 15 -10.99 -0.30 -3.14
C ASN A 15 -10.46 -1.47 -2.31
N GLY A 16 -10.90 -1.58 -1.04
CA GLY A 16 -10.48 -2.65 -0.16
C GLY A 16 -9.01 -2.55 0.26
N THR A 17 -8.20 -3.54 -0.07
CA THR A 17 -6.78 -3.57 0.32
C THR A 17 -5.90 -3.54 -0.93
N ILE A 18 -5.03 -2.54 -1.03
CA ILE A 18 -4.03 -2.47 -2.10
C ILE A 18 -2.79 -3.23 -1.62
N HIS A 19 -2.35 -4.18 -2.43
CA HIS A 19 -1.18 -5.00 -2.15
C HIS A 19 -0.01 -4.54 -3.03
N THR A 20 1.16 -4.32 -2.44
CA THR A 20 2.38 -4.02 -3.18
C THR A 20 3.48 -4.99 -2.79
N LEU A 21 4.29 -5.40 -3.77
CA LEU A 21 5.43 -6.27 -3.56
C LEU A 21 6.71 -5.59 -4.04
N SER A 22 7.74 -5.53 -3.19
CA SER A 22 9.03 -4.93 -3.52
C SER A 22 10.18 -5.89 -3.26
N TYR A 23 11.17 -5.86 -4.15
CA TYR A 23 12.44 -6.59 -4.00
C TYR A 23 13.54 -5.73 -3.35
N ASN A 24 13.23 -4.51 -2.89
CA ASN A 24 14.26 -3.61 -2.41
C ASN A 24 14.88 -4.07 -1.07
N LYS A 25 16.20 -3.96 -0.95
CA LYS A 25 16.95 -4.24 0.29
C LYS A 25 16.77 -3.13 1.34
N ASP A 26 16.41 -1.92 0.91
CA ASP A 26 16.02 -0.84 1.81
C ASP A 26 14.50 -0.93 2.06
N GLU A 27 14.14 -1.41 3.26
CA GLU A 27 12.75 -1.57 3.67
C GLU A 27 12.00 -0.23 3.70
N LEU A 28 12.61 0.84 4.22
CA LEU A 28 11.96 2.14 4.32
C LEU A 28 11.62 2.66 2.92
N PHE A 29 12.58 2.59 2.01
CA PHE A 29 12.37 3.00 0.63
C PHE A 29 11.31 2.12 -0.07
N ALA A 30 11.32 0.80 0.14
CA ALA A 30 10.30 -0.09 -0.40
C ALA A 30 8.89 0.29 0.08
N VAL A 31 8.72 0.56 1.38
CA VAL A 31 7.42 0.95 1.94
C VAL A 31 6.99 2.31 1.37
N LYS A 32 7.89 3.28 1.23
CA LYS A 32 7.58 4.58 0.60
C LYS A 32 7.06 4.40 -0.83
N GLN A 33 7.77 3.64 -1.65
CA GLN A 33 7.37 3.38 -3.03
C GLN A 33 6.02 2.65 -3.12
N GLY A 34 5.79 1.67 -2.23
CA GLY A 34 4.49 0.99 -2.13
C GLY A 34 3.36 1.94 -1.74
N PHE A 35 3.62 2.86 -0.80
CA PHE A 35 2.62 3.83 -0.35
C PHE A 35 2.32 4.87 -1.44
N ILE A 36 3.34 5.37 -2.13
CA ILE A 36 3.18 6.27 -3.28
C ILE A 36 2.36 5.59 -4.38
N HIS A 37 2.65 4.32 -4.68
CA HIS A 37 1.85 3.55 -5.63
C HIS A 37 0.38 3.44 -5.21
N ALA A 38 0.12 3.09 -3.94
CA ALA A 38 -1.24 2.98 -3.41
C ALA A 38 -1.99 4.33 -3.41
N VAL A 39 -1.29 5.45 -3.35
CA VAL A 39 -1.87 6.79 -3.44
C VAL A 39 -2.11 7.22 -4.89
N GLY A 40 -1.19 6.84 -5.80
CA GLY A 40 -1.27 7.15 -7.23
C GLY A 40 -2.42 6.45 -7.95
N THR A 41 -3.04 5.42 -7.36
CA THR A 41 -4.26 4.81 -7.92
C THR A 41 -5.48 5.72 -7.81
N GLU A 42 -5.47 6.75 -6.97
CA GLU A 42 -6.69 7.45 -6.51
C GLU A 42 -6.61 8.97 -6.56
N LEU A 43 -5.41 9.54 -6.42
CA LEU A 43 -5.23 10.98 -6.40
C LEU A 43 -4.99 11.57 -7.80
N SER A 44 -5.55 12.76 -8.01
CA SER A 44 -5.19 13.64 -9.12
C SER A 44 -3.89 14.38 -8.82
N ASP A 45 -3.18 14.83 -9.87
CA ASP A 45 -1.83 15.42 -9.84
C ASP A 45 -1.52 16.30 -8.60
N GLU A 46 -2.25 17.40 -8.35
CA GLU A 46 -1.93 18.31 -7.22
C GLU A 46 -2.04 17.66 -5.83
N ASN A 47 -2.98 16.73 -5.64
CA ASN A 47 -3.13 16.01 -4.38
C ASN A 47 -2.12 14.86 -4.28
N TYR A 48 -1.77 14.25 -5.42
CA TYR A 48 -0.78 13.20 -5.51
C TYR A 48 0.61 13.72 -5.14
N ASP A 49 1.01 14.88 -5.66
CA ASP A 49 2.29 15.50 -5.34
C ASP A 49 2.39 15.81 -3.85
N ALA A 50 1.37 16.46 -3.28
CA ALA A 50 1.33 16.79 -1.86
C ALA A 50 1.32 15.55 -0.94
N ALA A 51 0.77 14.42 -1.39
CA ALA A 51 0.81 13.17 -0.66
C ALA A 51 2.17 12.47 -0.78
N THR A 52 2.76 12.49 -1.98
CA THR A 52 4.09 11.95 -2.25
C THR A 52 5.15 12.66 -1.42
N ASP A 53 5.12 13.99 -1.35
CA ASP A 53 6.03 14.78 -0.52
C ASP A 53 5.95 14.40 0.96
N LYS A 54 4.74 14.16 1.47
CA LYS A 54 4.53 13.72 2.87
C LYS A 54 5.09 12.33 3.13
N ILE A 55 4.94 11.41 2.18
CA ILE A 55 5.47 10.04 2.29
C ILE A 55 7.00 10.07 2.22
N GLU A 56 7.56 10.85 1.30
CA GLU A 56 9.01 10.99 1.14
C GLU A 56 9.67 11.68 2.34
N ALA A 57 8.98 12.61 3.00
CA ALA A 57 9.46 13.26 4.22
C ALA A 57 9.54 12.33 5.45
N ALA A 58 8.91 11.15 5.43
CA ALA A 58 8.96 10.21 6.54
C ALA A 58 10.37 9.59 6.68
N ASN A 59 10.91 9.58 7.89
CA ASN A 59 12.25 9.07 8.18
C ASN A 59 12.24 7.65 8.75
N SER A 60 11.06 7.09 9.03
CA SER A 60 10.92 5.73 9.56
C SER A 60 9.62 5.07 9.15
N ILE A 61 9.62 3.73 9.21
CA ILE A 61 8.41 2.92 8.98
C ILE A 61 7.33 3.25 10.03
N GLU A 62 7.72 3.57 11.27
CA GLU A 62 6.78 3.94 12.33
C GLU A 62 6.08 5.27 12.05
N GLU A 63 6.75 6.22 11.38
CA GLU A 63 6.11 7.43 10.87
C GLU A 63 5.13 7.08 9.73
N LEU A 64 5.54 6.23 8.78
CA LEU A 64 4.68 5.79 7.69
C LEU A 64 3.41 5.06 8.16
N LYS A 65 3.49 4.24 9.22
CA LYS A 65 2.33 3.57 9.83
C LYS A 65 1.32 4.53 10.44
N LYS A 66 1.77 5.71 10.87
CA LYS A 66 0.91 6.75 11.47
C LYS A 66 0.34 7.72 10.43
N LEU A 67 0.88 7.70 9.20
CA LEU A 67 0.40 8.57 8.14
C LEU A 67 -0.99 8.14 7.65
N GLU A 68 -1.86 9.12 7.55
CA GLU A 68 -3.16 9.02 6.92
C GLU A 68 -3.22 10.00 5.75
N ILE A 69 -3.20 9.48 4.52
CA ILE A 69 -3.37 10.29 3.32
C ILE A 69 -4.87 10.43 3.08
N ASN A 70 -5.39 11.61 3.42
CA ASN A 70 -6.79 11.94 3.21
C ASN A 70 -6.96 12.51 1.80
N TYR A 71 -7.97 12.03 1.09
CA TYR A 71 -8.35 12.59 -0.20
C TYR A 71 -9.83 12.96 -0.21
N ASN A 72 -10.07 14.20 -0.62
CA ASN A 72 -11.31 14.89 -0.33
C ASN A 72 -12.38 14.52 -1.36
N SER A 73 -13.03 13.38 -1.14
CA SER A 73 -14.36 13.16 -1.70
C SER A 73 -15.33 13.99 -0.87
N ARG A 74 -16.08 14.91 -1.51
CA ARG A 74 -17.05 15.84 -0.87
C ARG A 74 -18.07 15.17 0.07
N PHE A 75 -18.16 13.83 0.08
CA PHE A 75 -19.18 13.07 0.79
C PHE A 75 -18.62 11.99 1.73
N TYR A 76 -17.32 11.65 1.68
CA TYR A 76 -16.71 10.62 2.53
C TYR A 76 -15.25 10.95 2.85
N ARG A 77 -14.83 10.72 4.10
CA ARG A 77 -13.41 10.79 4.49
C ARG A 77 -12.71 9.55 3.92
N ARG A 78 -12.21 9.66 2.69
CA ARG A 78 -11.43 8.59 2.07
C ARG A 78 -9.98 8.70 2.53
N VAL A 79 -9.48 7.63 3.15
CA VAL A 79 -8.16 7.58 3.76
C VAL A 79 -7.40 6.38 3.20
N ILE A 80 -6.14 6.62 2.85
CA ILE A 80 -5.17 5.57 2.52
C ILE A 80 -4.17 5.50 3.67
N ARG A 81 -3.98 4.31 4.23
CA ARG A 81 -3.03 4.05 5.33
C ARG A 81 -2.36 2.70 5.18
N LEU A 82 -1.11 2.62 5.63
CA LEU A 82 -0.37 1.37 5.72
C LEU A 82 -0.98 0.48 6.81
N ARG A 83 -1.37 -0.74 6.44
CA ARG A 83 -2.04 -1.72 7.32
C ARG A 83 -1.06 -2.76 7.84
N SER A 84 -0.26 -3.36 6.96
CA SER A 84 0.68 -4.42 7.33
C SER A 84 1.91 -4.40 6.42
N ILE A 85 3.01 -4.94 6.97
CA ILE A 85 4.29 -5.12 6.26
C ILE A 85 4.76 -6.54 6.60
N GLN A 86 5.08 -7.32 5.58
CA GLN A 86 5.46 -8.73 5.73
C GLN A 86 6.64 -9.06 4.82
N HIS A 87 7.58 -9.85 5.34
CA HIS A 87 8.60 -10.48 4.52
C HIS A 87 8.07 -11.81 4.02
N ILE A 88 7.87 -11.91 2.72
CA ILE A 88 7.30 -13.10 2.08
C ILE A 88 8.11 -13.51 0.86
N THR A 89 8.07 -14.78 0.51
CA THR A 89 8.57 -15.27 -0.76
C THR A 89 7.57 -14.96 -1.88
N GLU A 90 8.04 -14.95 -3.12
CA GLU A 90 7.17 -14.80 -4.30
C GLU A 90 6.09 -15.90 -4.36
N GLN A 91 6.41 -17.12 -3.94
CA GLN A 91 5.46 -18.22 -3.88
C GLN A 91 4.35 -17.96 -2.85
N GLU A 92 4.69 -17.45 -1.67
CA GLU A 92 3.71 -17.05 -0.65
C GLU A 92 2.84 -15.89 -1.14
N TYR A 93 3.43 -14.90 -1.82
CA TYR A 93 2.67 -13.81 -2.44
C TYR A 93 1.65 -14.32 -3.46
N ASN A 94 2.08 -15.21 -4.36
CA ASN A 94 1.19 -15.80 -5.36
C ASN A 94 0.05 -16.61 -4.73
N CYS A 95 0.32 -17.29 -3.61
CA CYS A 95 -0.72 -17.99 -2.86
C CYS A 95 -1.72 -17.00 -2.22
N LEU A 96 -1.24 -15.90 -1.64
CA LEU A 96 -2.07 -14.84 -1.05
C LEU A 96 -2.98 -14.19 -2.11
N MET A 97 -2.42 -13.81 -3.26
CA MET A 97 -3.20 -13.19 -4.34
C MET A 97 -4.26 -14.12 -4.91
N LYS A 98 -3.96 -15.42 -5.11
CA LYS A 98 -4.95 -16.42 -5.52
C LYS A 98 -6.07 -16.62 -4.49
N ALA A 99 -5.77 -16.52 -3.20
CA ALA A 99 -6.80 -16.61 -2.16
C ALA A 99 -7.73 -15.39 -2.17
N ASN A 100 -7.19 -14.20 -2.41
CA ASN A 100 -7.97 -12.97 -2.57
C ASN A 100 -8.87 -13.01 -3.83
N GLU A 101 -8.35 -13.46 -4.98
CA GLU A 101 -9.15 -13.64 -6.20
C GLU A 101 -10.32 -14.61 -5.98
N ASN A 102 -10.08 -15.70 -5.23
CA ASN A 102 -11.12 -16.69 -4.92
C ASN A 102 -12.17 -16.21 -3.91
N THR A 103 -11.88 -15.16 -3.12
CA THR A 103 -12.86 -14.59 -2.17
C THR A 103 -13.77 -13.54 -2.81
N GLU A 104 -13.31 -12.83 -3.84
CA GLU A 104 -14.16 -11.96 -4.67
C GLU A 104 -15.17 -12.74 -5.53
N GLY A 105 -14.91 -14.04 -5.78
CA GLY A 105 -15.79 -14.93 -6.54
C GLY A 105 -17.08 -15.38 -5.83
N TRP A 106 -17.29 -15.06 -4.55
CA TRP A 106 -18.50 -15.43 -3.78
C TRP A 106 -19.52 -14.29 -3.64
N ALA A 107 -19.36 -13.21 -4.41
CA ALA A 107 -20.28 -12.07 -4.44
C ALA A 107 -21.19 -12.02 -5.69
N TYR A 108 -21.50 -13.18 -6.29
CA TYR A 108 -22.52 -13.31 -7.35
C TYR A 108 -23.63 -14.28 -6.95
#